data_AF-A0A316L2Y0-F1
#
_entry.id   AF-A0A316L2Y0-F1
#
_cell.length_a   1.000
_cell.length_b   1.000
_cell.length_c   1.000
_cell.angle_alpha   90.00
_cell.angle_beta   90.00
_cell.angle_gamma   90.00
#
_symmetry.space_group_name_H-M   'P 1'
#
loop_
_entity.id
_entity.type
_entity.pdbx_description
1 polymer ?
#
loop_
_entity_poly.entity_id
_entity_poly.type
_entity_poly.pdbx_seq_one_letter_code
_entity_poly.pdbx_strand_id
1 'polypeptide(L)'
;MSYDISYRVRCLEKPDVWVDVGLIDANITYNVGDMIRASTGLEWKNEADNGLVKDVIPYIIKGLDELEKHPEKYKKYESPNGWGTIDGCKHFFVCCLKDWMNFCDGYDTRELKDVVHFWII
;
A
#
# COMPACT_ATOMS: atom_id res chain seq x y z
N MET A 1 1.65 -16.08 4.42
CA MET A 1 0.41 -15.31 4.46
C MET A 1 0.64 -14.05 3.64
N SER A 2 -0.28 -13.71 2.75
CA SER A 2 -0.27 -12.46 2.00
C SER A 2 -1.45 -11.62 2.42
N TYR A 3 -1.35 -10.32 2.22
CA TYR A 3 -2.42 -9.36 2.40
C TYR A 3 -2.75 -8.72 1.06
N ASP A 4 -4.02 -8.43 0.88
CA ASP A 4 -4.51 -7.65 -0.26
C ASP A 4 -4.67 -6.19 0.16
N ILE A 5 -4.48 -5.29 -0.79
CA ILE A 5 -4.80 -3.88 -0.59
C ILE A 5 -6.22 -3.63 -1.08
N SER A 6 -7.03 -2.99 -0.24
CA SER A 6 -8.37 -2.56 -0.60
C SER A 6 -8.49 -1.06 -0.39
N TYR A 7 -9.19 -0.39 -1.31
CA TYR A 7 -9.54 1.02 -1.18
C TYR A 7 -10.95 1.12 -0.67
N ARG A 8 -11.15 1.79 0.46
CA ARG A 8 -12.46 1.85 1.12
C ARG A 8 -12.90 3.26 1.40
N VAL A 9 -14.19 3.51 1.24
CA VAL A 9 -14.84 4.76 1.67
C VAL A 9 -15.76 4.48 2.86
N ARG A 10 -15.84 5.45 3.77
CA ARG A 10 -16.70 5.34 4.96
C ARG A 10 -18.08 5.93 4.68
N CYS A 11 -19.14 5.21 5.06
CA CYS A 11 -20.50 5.74 5.03
C CYS A 11 -20.69 6.80 6.14
N LEU A 12 -21.12 8.01 5.80
CA LEU A 12 -21.31 9.09 6.78
C LEU A 12 -22.49 8.84 7.73
N GLU A 13 -23.57 8.23 7.24
CA GLU A 13 -24.75 7.91 8.04
C GLU A 13 -24.55 6.69 8.94
N LYS A 14 -23.60 5.81 8.58
CA LYS A 14 -23.22 4.61 9.33
C LYS A 14 -21.69 4.53 9.41
N PRO A 15 -21.05 5.25 10.35
CA PRO A 15 -19.59 5.36 10.41
C PRO A 15 -18.83 4.04 10.54
N ASP A 16 -19.48 2.98 11.03
CA ASP A 16 -18.89 1.65 11.16
C ASP A 16 -18.92 0.85 9.84
N VAL A 17 -19.57 1.38 8.80
CA VAL A 17 -19.71 0.73 7.49
C VAL A 17 -18.69 1.31 6.51
N TRP A 18 -17.87 0.41 5.99
CA TRP A 18 -16.88 0.67 4.94
C TRP A 18 -17.28 -0.07 3.66
N VAL A 19 -17.03 0.55 2.51
CA VAL A 19 -17.35 -0.02 1.20
C VAL A 19 -16.11 0.00 0.33
N ASP A 20 -15.77 -1.16 -0.24
CA ASP A 20 -14.67 -1.34 -1.20
C ASP A 20 -15.02 -0.64 -2.52
N VAL A 21 -14.07 0.11 -3.06
CA VAL A 21 -14.22 0.89 -4.29
C VAL A 21 -13.01 0.74 -5.20
N GLY A 22 -13.25 0.78 -6.51
CA GLY A 22 -12.21 0.61 -7.51
C GLY A 22 -11.75 -0.84 -7.68
N LEU A 23 -10.76 -1.02 -8.54
CA LEU A 23 -10.09 -2.30 -8.81
C LEU A 23 -8.65 -2.16 -8.35
N ILE A 24 -8.28 -2.91 -7.32
CA ILE A 24 -6.96 -2.87 -6.68
C ILE A 24 -6.36 -4.27 -6.76
N ASP A 25 -5.21 -4.38 -7.41
CA ASP A 25 -4.53 -5.67 -7.64
C ASP A 25 -3.31 -5.83 -6.73
N ALA A 26 -2.84 -4.74 -6.12
CA ALA A 26 -1.70 -4.77 -5.22
C ALA A 26 -1.92 -5.72 -4.04
N ASN A 27 -1.03 -6.70 -3.91
CA ASN A 27 -0.96 -7.63 -2.79
C ASN A 27 0.50 -7.85 -2.40
N ILE A 28 0.74 -8.23 -1.15
CA ILE A 28 2.10 -8.53 -0.69
C ILE A 28 2.13 -9.53 0.47
N THR A 29 3.26 -10.23 0.61
CA THR A 29 3.49 -11.15 1.74
C THR A 29 3.68 -10.39 3.06
N TYR A 30 3.26 -10.97 4.19
CA TYR A 30 3.52 -10.40 5.51
C TYR A 30 5.02 -10.16 5.81
N ASN A 31 5.91 -10.92 5.16
CA ASN A 31 7.35 -10.89 5.41
C ASN A 31 8.01 -9.55 5.08
N VAL A 32 7.40 -8.70 4.23
CA VAL A 32 8.00 -7.40 3.89
C VAL A 32 7.63 -6.29 4.88
N GLY A 33 6.78 -6.56 5.88
CA GLY A 33 6.24 -5.51 6.76
C GLY A 33 7.31 -4.62 7.37
N ASP A 34 8.38 -5.21 7.92
CA ASP A 34 9.48 -4.45 8.51
C ASP A 34 10.31 -3.68 7.47
N MET A 35 10.44 -4.21 6.26
CA MET A 35 11.08 -3.52 5.15
C MET A 35 10.27 -2.30 4.73
N ILE A 36 8.94 -2.43 4.64
CA ILE A 36 8.04 -1.32 4.32
C ILE A 36 8.12 -0.24 5.38
N ARG A 37 8.01 -0.59 6.67
CA ARG A 37 8.14 0.39 7.76
C ARG A 37 9.48 1.11 7.71
N ALA A 38 10.56 0.39 7.47
CA ALA A 38 11.91 0.96 7.42
C ALA A 38 12.16 1.86 6.20
N SER A 39 11.62 1.52 5.02
CA SER A 39 11.84 2.30 3.80
C SER A 39 10.90 3.50 3.69
N THR A 40 9.64 3.35 4.12
CA THR A 40 8.61 4.38 3.99
C THR A 40 8.55 5.29 5.23
N GLY A 41 8.69 4.72 6.43
CA GLY A 41 8.37 5.37 7.70
C GLY A 41 6.90 5.25 8.12
N LEU A 42 6.08 4.50 7.39
CA LEU A 42 4.69 4.19 7.77
C LEU A 42 4.65 3.23 8.96
N GLU A 43 3.58 3.31 9.76
CA GLU A 43 3.33 2.35 10.84
C GLU A 43 2.99 0.95 10.29
N TRP A 44 2.42 0.88 9.08
CA TRP A 44 2.04 -0.33 8.35
C TRP A 44 1.21 -1.30 9.19
N LYS A 45 -0.09 -1.03 9.29
CA LYS A 45 -1.04 -1.80 10.11
C LYS A 45 -1.75 -2.84 9.24
N ASN A 46 -1.41 -4.11 9.44
CA ASN A 46 -2.12 -5.21 8.78
C ASN A 46 -3.56 -5.29 9.28
N GLU A 47 -4.48 -5.77 8.42
CA GLU A 47 -5.90 -5.98 8.76
C GLU A 47 -6.60 -4.71 9.28
N ALA A 48 -6.19 -3.53 8.79
CA ALA A 48 -6.62 -2.25 9.32
C ALA A 48 -6.59 -1.11 8.29
N ASP A 49 -7.27 -0.02 8.65
CA ASP A 49 -7.16 1.29 7.99
C ASP A 49 -5.78 1.92 8.24
N ASN A 50 -5.09 2.32 7.17
CA ASN A 50 -3.81 3.01 7.22
C ASN A 50 -3.94 4.51 6.87
N GLY A 51 -5.15 5.03 6.74
CA GLY A 51 -5.45 6.44 6.44
C GLY A 51 -5.78 6.70 4.98
N LEU A 52 -5.90 7.97 4.60
CA LEU A 52 -6.24 8.36 3.24
C LEU A 52 -5.17 7.90 2.24
N VAL A 53 -5.60 7.33 1.12
CA VAL A 53 -4.68 6.83 0.09
C VAL A 53 -3.74 7.94 -0.40
N LYS A 54 -4.27 9.14 -0.65
CA LYS A 54 -3.48 10.30 -1.07
C LYS A 54 -2.37 10.70 -0.09
N ASP A 55 -2.52 10.37 1.19
CA ASP A 55 -1.54 10.65 2.23
C ASP A 55 -0.54 9.49 2.38
N VAL A 56 -0.95 8.25 2.09
CA VAL A 56 -0.08 7.06 2.10
C VAL A 56 0.85 7.03 0.89
N ILE A 57 0.36 7.40 -0.30
CA ILE A 57 1.09 7.28 -1.57
C ILE A 57 2.45 8.02 -1.57
N PRO A 58 2.59 9.26 -1.05
CA PRO A 58 3.89 9.92 -0.95
C PRO A 58 4.95 9.11 -0.18
N TYR A 59 4.54 8.39 0.86
CA TYR A 59 5.45 7.52 1.62
C TYR A 59 5.84 6.27 0.81
N ILE A 60 4.93 5.71 0.02
CA ILE A 60 5.23 4.61 -0.91
C ILE A 60 6.23 5.05 -1.98
N ILE A 61 6.05 6.24 -2.58
CA ILE A 61 7.00 6.81 -3.55
C ILE A 61 8.39 6.95 -2.93
N LYS A 62 8.46 7.52 -1.73
CA LYS A 62 9.72 7.64 -0.98
C LYS A 62 10.36 6.28 -0.70
N GLY A 63 9.58 5.31 -0.24
CA GLY A 63 10.09 3.97 0.06
C GLY A 63 10.63 3.26 -1.17
N LEU A 64 9.97 3.41 -2.33
CA LEU A 64 10.46 2.91 -3.61
C LEU A 64 11.81 3.53 -3.98
N ASP A 65 11.92 4.86 -3.91
CA ASP A 65 13.16 5.59 -4.19
C ASP A 65 14.32 5.13 -3.28
N GLU A 66 14.06 4.92 -1.99
CA GLU A 66 15.07 4.41 -1.05
C GLU A 66 15.51 2.99 -1.35
N LEU A 67 14.58 2.09 -1.69
CA LEU A 67 14.91 0.71 -2.06
C LEU A 67 15.67 0.63 -3.39
N GLU A 68 15.45 1.57 -4.30
CA GLU A 68 16.18 1.66 -5.57
C GLU A 68 17.60 2.20 -5.38
N LYS A 69 17.77 3.27 -4.58
CA LYS A 69 19.06 3.93 -4.39
C LYS A 69 19.96 3.24 -3.36
N HIS A 70 19.36 2.63 -2.35
CA HIS A 70 20.07 2.09 -1.18
C HIS A 70 19.63 0.67 -0.78
N PRO A 71 19.52 -0.29 -1.72
CA PRO A 71 19.03 -1.64 -1.44
C PRO A 71 19.85 -2.36 -0.36
N GLU A 72 21.15 -2.10 -0.26
CA GLU A 72 22.04 -2.71 0.72
C GLU A 72 21.62 -2.45 2.17
N LYS A 73 21.01 -1.29 2.48
CA LYS A 73 20.50 -0.97 3.82
C LYS A 73 19.37 -1.91 4.25
N TYR A 74 18.66 -2.48 3.28
CA TYR A 74 17.44 -3.24 3.48
C TYR A 74 17.62 -4.75 3.32
N LYS A 75 18.79 -5.24 2.89
CA LYS A 75 19.07 -6.68 2.75
C LYS A 75 18.80 -7.49 4.01
N LYS A 76 19.02 -6.89 5.18
CA LYS A 76 18.74 -7.52 6.49
C LYS A 76 17.25 -7.83 6.73
N TYR A 77 16.34 -7.22 5.97
CA TYR A 77 14.90 -7.46 6.03
C TYR A 77 14.43 -8.51 5.02
N GLU A 78 15.30 -9.00 4.13
CA GLU A 78 14.91 -10.06 3.20
C GLU A 78 14.65 -11.37 3.94
N SER A 79 13.54 -12.01 3.63
CA SER A 79 13.19 -13.27 4.25
C SER A 79 14.06 -14.41 3.71
N PRO A 80 14.58 -15.31 4.57
CA PRO A 80 15.42 -16.42 4.14
C PRO A 80 14.69 -17.47 3.30
N ASN A 81 13.35 -17.49 3.33
CA ASN A 81 12.53 -18.42 2.55
C ASN A 81 12.24 -17.96 1.12
N GLY A 82 12.82 -16.83 0.69
CA GLY A 82 12.63 -16.26 -0.66
C GLY A 82 11.34 -15.46 -0.85
N TRP A 83 10.48 -15.39 0.17
CA TRP A 83 9.25 -14.58 0.14
C TRP A 83 9.45 -13.27 0.90
N GLY A 84 9.39 -12.14 0.21
CA GLY A 84 9.64 -10.84 0.83
C GLY A 84 11.07 -10.39 0.61
N THR A 85 11.38 -10.19 -0.68
CA THR A 85 12.65 -9.67 -1.17
C THR A 85 12.54 -8.17 -1.40
N ILE A 86 13.67 -7.50 -1.55
CA ILE A 86 13.71 -6.09 -1.94
C ILE A 86 12.99 -5.89 -3.28
N ASP A 87 13.23 -6.76 -4.25
CA ASP A 87 12.59 -6.68 -5.57
C ASP A 87 11.08 -6.91 -5.49
N GLY A 88 10.63 -7.83 -4.64
CA GLY A 88 9.20 -8.03 -4.38
C GLY A 88 8.54 -6.80 -3.76
N CYS A 89 9.21 -6.17 -2.79
CA CYS A 89 8.71 -4.95 -2.15
C CYS A 89 8.66 -3.76 -3.14
N LYS A 90 9.68 -3.58 -3.98
CA LYS A 90 9.67 -2.56 -5.05
C LYS A 90 8.54 -2.81 -6.05
N HIS A 91 8.37 -4.06 -6.49
CA HIS A 91 7.29 -4.44 -7.40
C HIS A 91 5.92 -4.10 -6.80
N PHE A 92 5.71 -4.47 -5.53
CA PHE A 92 4.51 -4.12 -4.80
C PHE A 92 4.24 -2.61 -4.76
N PHE A 93 5.26 -1.80 -4.44
CA PHE A 93 5.11 -0.34 -4.46
C PHE A 93 4.72 0.18 -5.84
N VAL A 94 5.35 -0.32 -6.92
CA VAL A 94 4.96 0.04 -8.29
C VAL A 94 3.49 -0.32 -8.58
N CYS A 95 3.00 -1.47 -8.10
CA CYS A 95 1.59 -1.84 -8.23
C CYS A 95 0.68 -0.86 -7.47
N CYS A 96 1.00 -0.52 -6.22
CA CYS A 96 0.23 0.49 -5.47
C CYS A 96 0.16 1.84 -6.19
N LEU A 97 1.26 2.29 -6.81
CA LEU A 97 1.29 3.54 -7.57
C LEU A 97 0.43 3.47 -8.83
N LYS A 98 0.48 2.34 -9.56
CA LYS A 98 -0.37 2.12 -10.74
C LYS A 98 -1.85 2.08 -10.38
N ASP A 99 -2.20 1.34 -9.33
CA ASP A 99 -3.58 1.24 -8.85
C ASP A 99 -4.10 2.61 -8.43
N TRP A 100 -3.29 3.42 -7.75
CA TRP A 100 -3.66 4.78 -7.38
C TRP A 100 -3.84 5.71 -8.59
N MET A 101 -2.95 5.65 -9.58
CA MET A 101 -3.10 6.43 -10.82
C MET A 101 -4.38 6.06 -11.56
N ASN A 102 -4.63 4.76 -11.75
CA ASN A 102 -5.86 4.27 -12.37
C ASN A 102 -7.10 4.71 -11.58
N PHE A 103 -7.05 4.67 -10.25
CA PHE A 103 -8.14 5.13 -9.39
C PHE A 103 -8.41 6.63 -9.56
N CYS A 104 -7.36 7.45 -9.64
CA CYS A 104 -7.48 8.90 -9.84
C CYS A 104 -8.04 9.28 -11.22
N ASP A 105 -7.74 8.49 -12.25
CA ASP A 105 -8.17 8.76 -13.62
C ASP A 105 -9.50 8.09 -13.98
N GLY A 106 -9.92 7.10 -13.19
CA GLY A 106 -11.15 6.33 -13.39
C GLY A 106 -12.41 7.17 -13.28
N TYR A 107 -13.32 7.03 -14.25
CA TYR A 107 -14.58 7.77 -14.29
C TYR A 107 -15.43 7.56 -13.04
N ASP A 108 -15.51 6.33 -12.54
CA ASP A 108 -16.33 5.95 -11.37
C ASP A 108 -15.63 6.21 -10.02
N THR A 109 -14.33 6.51 -10.02
CA THR A 109 -13.51 6.53 -8.80
C THR A 109 -12.87 7.89 -8.52
N ARG A 110 -12.63 8.73 -9.54
CA ARG A 110 -11.87 9.99 -9.40
C ARG A 110 -12.45 10.96 -8.37
N GLU A 111 -13.77 10.98 -8.21
CA GLU A 111 -14.47 11.87 -7.25
C GLU A 111 -14.23 11.42 -5.79
N LEU A 112 -13.77 10.18 -5.57
CA LEU A 112 -13.52 9.60 -4.26
C LEU A 112 -12.08 9.78 -3.78
N LYS A 113 -11.16 10.30 -4.62
CA LYS A 113 -9.72 10.39 -4.34
C LYS A 113 -9.38 11.12 -3.03
N ASP A 114 -10.26 12.04 -2.62
CA ASP A 114 -10.04 12.87 -1.43
C ASP A 114 -10.58 12.25 -0.13
N VAL A 115 -11.33 11.14 -0.23
CA VAL A 115 -12.03 10.50 0.90
C VAL A 115 -11.79 8.99 0.99
N VAL A 116 -11.01 8.41 0.07
CA VAL A 116 -10.72 6.98 0.03
C VAL A 116 -9.53 6.61 0.93
N HIS A 117 -9.68 5.51 1.66
CA HIS A 117 -8.72 5.01 2.64
C HIS A 117 -7.99 3.76 2.15
N PHE A 118 -6.73 3.64 2.54
CA PHE A 118 -5.84 2.52 2.23
C PHE A 118 -5.99 1.43 3.29
N TRP A 119 -6.65 0.32 2.94
CA TRP A 119 -6.83 -0.82 3.81
C TRP A 119 -5.90 -1.96 3.43
N ILE A 120 -5.38 -2.63 4.45
CA ILE A 120 -4.69 -3.90 4.32
C ILE A 120 -5.64 -4.97 4.87
N ILE A 121 -5.93 -6.02 4.11
CA ILE A 121 -6.88 -7.08 4.47
C ILE A 121 -6.29 -8.48 4.29
#